data_AF-A0A538U4P3-F1
#
_entry.id   AF-A0A538U4P3-F1
#
_cell.length_a   1.000
_cell.length_b   1.000
_cell.length_c   1.000
_cell.angle_alpha   90.00
_cell.angle_beta   90.00
_cell.angle_gamma   90.00
#
_symmetry.space_group_name_H-M   'P 1'
#
loop_
_entity.id
_entity.type
_entity.pdbx_description
1 polymer ?
#
loop_
_entity_poly.entity_id
_entity_poly.type
_entity_poly.pdbx_seq_one_letter_code
_entity_poly.pdbx_strand_id
1 'polypeptide(L)'
;MAQGLDADRARVHLSYFGRGRPERYGIHVDRLDTQQPADTSGVPRPRGYDGGVYFISATNLQPVVLTPAGPWNRQYEALYQQALAMEHDLAAAAGDPAARARLLAMMPEEDWLRSRAFLEKLRSARFRAYLRQREPDDEVNYSILVYRVSDEQARQALAGPMPEDGPSLLQKAMDEN
;
A
#
# COMPACT_ATOMS: atom_id res chain seq x y z
N MET A 1 -7.81 31.87 6.48
CA MET A 1 -9.13 31.23 6.31
C MET A 1 -8.92 30.05 5.37
N ALA A 2 -8.91 28.83 5.88
CA ALA A 2 -8.71 27.64 5.07
C ALA A 2 -10.02 27.34 4.32
N GLN A 3 -10.00 27.43 3.00
CA GLN A 3 -11.09 26.91 2.17
C GLN A 3 -11.09 25.39 2.36
N GLY A 4 -12.11 24.91 3.08
CA GLY A 4 -12.33 23.51 3.34
C GLY A 4 -12.52 22.74 2.02
N LEU A 5 -12.01 21.52 2.01
CA LEU A 5 -12.14 20.49 0.98
C LEU A 5 -13.60 20.02 0.80
N ASP A 6 -14.54 20.96 0.63
CA ASP A 6 -15.97 20.69 0.57
C ASP A 6 -16.52 21.07 -0.81
N ALA A 7 -16.22 20.22 -1.78
CA ALA A 7 -17.03 20.05 -2.98
C ALA A 7 -16.71 18.66 -3.57
N ASP A 8 -17.60 17.71 -3.31
CA ASP A 8 -17.62 16.35 -3.88
C ASP A 8 -16.66 15.30 -3.25
N ARG A 9 -16.80 15.09 -1.92
CA ARG A 9 -16.22 14.03 -1.05
C ARG A 9 -15.13 13.13 -1.66
N ALA A 10 -14.05 13.71 -2.14
CA ALA A 10 -12.89 12.93 -2.56
C ALA A 10 -12.38 12.16 -1.32
N ARG A 11 -12.16 10.85 -1.45
CA ARG A 11 -11.60 10.06 -0.35
C ARG A 11 -10.24 10.63 0.02
N VAL A 12 -10.03 10.88 1.30
CA VAL A 12 -8.78 11.43 1.81
C VAL A 12 -7.99 10.33 2.49
N HIS A 13 -6.82 10.04 1.93
CA HIS A 13 -5.91 9.02 2.43
C HIS A 13 -4.71 9.66 3.13
N LEU A 14 -4.26 9.08 4.23
CA LEU A 14 -3.13 9.60 5.00
C LEU A 14 -2.12 8.50 5.35
N SER A 15 -0.85 8.76 5.05
CA SER A 15 0.32 7.99 5.47
C SER A 15 1.39 8.94 5.98
N TYR A 16 1.70 8.93 7.28
CA TYR A 16 2.75 9.80 7.84
C TYR A 16 3.61 9.08 8.87
N PHE A 17 4.83 9.58 9.01
CA PHE A 17 5.76 9.16 10.05
C PHE A 17 5.47 9.88 11.37
N GLY A 18 5.13 9.12 12.42
CA GLY A 18 4.92 9.65 13.77
C GLY A 18 3.83 8.93 14.56
N ARG A 19 3.70 9.27 15.85
CA ARG A 19 2.72 8.65 16.78
C ARG A 19 1.48 9.50 17.04
N GLY A 20 1.36 10.66 16.38
CA GLY A 20 0.15 11.48 16.45
C GLY A 20 -1.08 10.64 16.13
N ARG A 21 -2.27 11.09 16.50
CA ARG A 21 -3.53 10.48 16.07
C ARG A 21 -4.38 11.61 15.48
N PRO A 22 -4.53 11.72 14.14
CA PRO A 22 -5.31 12.79 13.51
C PRO A 22 -6.72 12.90 14.07
N GLU A 23 -7.29 11.77 14.50
CA GLU A 23 -8.61 11.66 15.07
C GLU A 23 -8.75 12.46 16.38
N ARG A 24 -7.65 12.62 17.16
CA ARG A 24 -7.63 13.47 18.36
C ARG A 24 -7.80 14.95 18.05
N TYR A 25 -7.58 15.34 16.79
CA TYR A 25 -7.73 16.70 16.29
C TYR A 25 -8.99 16.85 15.42
N GLY A 26 -9.89 15.86 15.40
CA GLY A 26 -11.12 15.89 14.59
C GLY A 26 -10.90 15.65 13.10
N ILE A 27 -9.72 15.12 12.70
CA ILE A 27 -9.39 14.84 11.30
C ILE A 27 -9.76 13.39 10.99
N HIS A 28 -10.68 13.19 10.05
CA HIS A 28 -11.15 11.88 9.59
C HIS A 28 -10.55 11.55 8.22
N VAL A 29 -9.77 10.47 8.13
CA VAL A 29 -9.04 10.04 6.93
C VAL A 29 -8.88 8.53 6.88
N ASP A 30 -8.73 8.00 5.68
CA ASP A 30 -8.40 6.60 5.42
C ASP A 30 -6.89 6.37 5.60
N ARG A 31 -6.49 5.55 6.58
CA ARG A 31 -5.06 5.29 6.85
C ARG A 31 -4.53 4.17 5.96
N LEU A 32 -3.46 4.45 5.21
CA LEU A 32 -2.86 3.49 4.27
C LEU A 32 -1.87 2.56 4.97
N ASP A 33 -0.86 3.14 5.64
CA ASP A 33 0.24 2.38 6.24
C ASP A 33 0.64 3.02 7.56
N THR A 34 0.16 2.49 8.68
CA THR A 34 0.71 2.86 9.98
C THR A 34 1.77 1.87 10.38
N GLN A 35 2.95 2.34 10.83
CA GLN A 35 3.88 1.51 11.62
C GLN A 35 3.22 0.97 12.91
N GLN A 36 2.08 1.55 13.29
CA GLN A 36 1.27 1.06 14.39
C GLN A 36 0.69 -0.31 14.03
N PRO A 37 0.75 -1.31 14.93
CA PRO A 37 0.06 -2.58 14.73
C PRO A 37 -1.39 -2.29 14.38
N ALA A 38 -1.95 -3.14 13.50
CA ALA A 38 -3.35 -3.09 13.08
C ALA A 38 -4.21 -2.67 14.26
N ASP A 39 -4.82 -1.49 14.20
CA ASP A 39 -5.79 -1.12 15.21
C ASP A 39 -6.88 -2.21 15.17
N THR A 40 -6.97 -2.98 16.25
CA THR A 40 -7.97 -4.04 16.43
C THR A 40 -9.38 -3.48 16.61
N SER A 41 -9.58 -2.16 16.49
CA SER A 41 -10.86 -1.46 16.58
C SER A 41 -11.92 -1.85 15.54
N GLY A 42 -11.65 -2.83 14.67
CA GLY A 42 -12.66 -3.34 13.74
C GLY A 42 -13.09 -2.31 12.68
N VAL A 43 -12.38 -1.19 12.55
CA VAL A 43 -12.57 -0.26 11.44
C VAL A 43 -12.15 -0.97 10.16
N PRO A 44 -13.04 -1.13 9.16
CA PRO A 44 -12.69 -1.76 7.91
C PRO A 44 -11.52 -1.00 7.29
N ARG A 45 -10.40 -1.69 7.04
CA ARG A 45 -9.35 -1.12 6.19
C ARG A 45 -9.97 -0.81 4.83
N PRO A 46 -9.64 0.33 4.21
CA PRO A 46 -10.08 0.62 2.85
C PRO A 46 -9.76 -0.59 1.96
N ARG A 47 -10.78 -1.10 1.27
CA ARG A 47 -10.60 -2.11 0.25
C ARG A 47 -10.03 -1.40 -0.98
N GLY A 48 -8.71 -1.50 -1.18
CA GLY A 48 -8.04 -1.04 -2.40
C GLY A 48 -7.47 0.38 -2.35
N TYR A 49 -6.51 0.61 -3.24
CA TYR A 49 -6.05 1.95 -3.62
C TYR A 49 -6.98 2.44 -4.73
N ASP A 50 -7.84 3.41 -4.38
CA ASP A 50 -8.82 4.00 -5.29
C ASP A 50 -8.43 5.46 -5.61
N GLY A 51 -9.19 6.12 -6.49
CA GLY A 51 -9.06 7.56 -6.70
C GLY A 51 -9.35 8.36 -5.42
N GLY A 52 -8.57 9.41 -5.19
CA GLY A 52 -8.67 10.24 -4.00
C GLY A 52 -7.52 11.22 -3.84
N VAL A 53 -7.47 11.86 -2.67
CA VAL A 53 -6.38 12.76 -2.26
C VAL A 53 -5.51 12.07 -1.23
N TYR A 54 -4.25 11.90 -1.56
CA TYR A 54 -3.27 11.16 -0.78
C TYR A 54 -2.29 12.12 -0.13
N PHE A 55 -2.29 12.16 1.20
CA PHE A 55 -1.34 12.88 2.03
C PHE A 55 -0.26 11.90 2.50
N ILE A 56 0.95 12.01 1.97
CA ILE A 56 2.04 11.08 2.25
C ILE A 56 3.24 11.86 2.79
N SER A 57 3.70 11.54 4.00
CA SER A 57 4.92 12.19 4.51
C SER A 57 6.12 11.83 3.65
N ALA A 58 7.06 12.76 3.47
CA ALA A 58 8.27 12.51 2.68
C ALA A 58 9.00 11.23 3.15
N THR A 59 9.04 10.99 4.46
CA THR A 59 9.61 9.78 5.08
C THR A 59 8.83 8.49 4.81
N ASN A 60 7.54 8.54 4.50
CA ASN A 60 6.75 7.35 4.15
C ASN A 60 6.73 7.12 2.64
N LEU A 61 6.88 8.20 1.84
CA LEU A 61 7.07 8.10 0.40
C LEU A 61 8.39 7.42 0.07
N GLN A 62 9.45 7.68 0.85
CA GLN A 62 10.70 6.94 0.80
C GLN A 62 10.66 5.77 1.80
N PRO A 63 10.68 4.50 1.37
CA PRO A 63 10.50 3.36 2.27
C PRO A 63 11.78 3.04 3.07
N VAL A 64 12.27 3.98 3.88
CA VAL A 64 13.45 3.79 4.76
C VAL A 64 13.06 3.00 6.02
N VAL A 65 11.81 3.17 6.49
CA VAL A 65 11.31 2.60 7.75
C VAL A 65 10.08 1.71 7.56
N LEU A 66 9.64 1.52 6.31
CA LEU A 66 8.47 0.71 5.96
C LEU A 66 8.92 -0.61 5.31
N THR A 67 8.10 -1.65 5.48
CA THR A 67 8.32 -2.95 4.81
C THR A 67 7.36 -3.08 3.63
N PRO A 68 7.82 -3.52 2.45
CA PRO A 68 9.21 -3.74 2.08
C PRO A 68 10.02 -2.43 2.05
N ALA A 69 11.31 -2.53 2.40
CA ALA A 69 12.22 -1.39 2.51
C ALA A 69 12.96 -1.15 1.19
N GLY A 70 13.34 0.11 0.95
CA GLY A 70 14.08 0.50 -0.24
C GLY A 70 13.22 0.64 -1.51
N PRO A 71 13.84 1.06 -2.62
CA PRO A 71 13.14 1.34 -3.86
C PRO A 71 12.47 0.07 -4.42
N TRP A 72 11.41 0.28 -5.21
CA TRP A 72 10.77 -0.84 -5.90
C TRP A 72 11.74 -1.43 -6.93
N ASN A 73 11.70 -2.76 -7.08
CA ASN A 73 12.65 -3.50 -7.90
C ASN A 73 12.02 -4.80 -8.41
N ARG A 74 12.73 -5.50 -9.31
CA ARG A 74 12.26 -6.75 -9.93
C ARG A 74 11.93 -7.87 -8.93
N GLN A 75 12.64 -7.96 -7.81
CA GLN A 75 12.35 -9.00 -6.79
C GLN A 75 11.01 -8.70 -6.10
N TYR A 76 10.76 -7.44 -5.74
CA TYR A 76 9.45 -7.05 -5.21
C TYR A 76 8.33 -7.18 -6.22
N GLU A 77 8.57 -6.86 -7.50
CA GLU A 77 7.59 -7.09 -8.57
C GLU A 77 7.27 -8.58 -8.71
N ALA A 78 8.27 -9.47 -8.72
CA ALA A 78 8.04 -10.91 -8.81
C ALA A 78 7.21 -11.44 -7.62
N LEU A 79 7.54 -11.03 -6.39
CA LEU A 79 6.79 -11.40 -5.19
C LEU A 79 5.34 -10.88 -5.24
N TYR A 80 5.15 -9.66 -5.74
CA TYR A 80 3.85 -9.05 -5.91
C TYR A 80 2.98 -9.81 -6.92
N GLN A 81 3.52 -10.13 -8.09
CA GLN A 81 2.81 -10.89 -9.12
C GLN A 81 2.47 -12.31 -8.65
N GLN A 82 3.38 -12.98 -7.94
CA GLN A 82 3.11 -14.29 -7.34
C GLN A 82 1.95 -14.23 -6.33
N ALA A 83 1.97 -13.24 -5.43
CA ALA A 83 0.92 -13.08 -4.42
C ALA A 83 -0.44 -12.70 -5.04
N LEU A 84 -0.45 -11.89 -6.11
CA LEU A 84 -1.66 -11.60 -6.89
C LEU A 84 -2.23 -12.85 -7.55
N ALA A 85 -1.40 -13.71 -8.14
CA ALA A 85 -1.84 -14.96 -8.76
C ALA A 85 -2.53 -15.88 -7.73
N MET A 86 -1.96 -15.99 -6.52
CA MET A 86 -2.57 -16.77 -5.44
C MET A 86 -3.92 -16.21 -4.99
N GLU A 87 -4.04 -14.88 -4.87
CA GLU A 87 -5.31 -14.23 -4.53
C GLU A 87 -6.37 -14.46 -5.62
N HIS A 88 -5.96 -14.37 -6.89
CA HIS A 88 -6.81 -14.65 -8.04
C HIS A 88 -7.31 -16.09 -8.06
N ASP A 89 -6.42 -17.07 -7.84
CA ASP A 89 -6.80 -18.49 -7.83
C ASP A 89 -7.79 -18.81 -6.71
N LEU A 90 -7.60 -18.24 -5.52
CA LEU A 90 -8.55 -18.36 -4.42
C LEU A 90 -9.90 -17.72 -4.73
N ALA A 91 -9.91 -16.56 -5.40
CA ALA A 91 -11.14 -15.89 -5.81
C ALA A 91 -11.89 -16.68 -6.89
N ALA A 92 -11.18 -17.24 -7.87
CA ALA A 92 -11.74 -18.10 -8.91
C ALA A 92 -12.35 -19.39 -8.33
N ALA A 93 -11.76 -19.93 -7.26
CA ALA A 93 -12.28 -21.09 -6.55
C ALA A 93 -13.45 -20.79 -5.59
N ALA A 94 -13.92 -19.55 -5.48
CA ALA A 94 -14.96 -19.19 -4.50
C ALA A 94 -16.29 -19.96 -4.69
N GLY A 95 -16.60 -20.36 -5.92
CA GLY A 95 -17.79 -21.16 -6.24
C GLY A 95 -17.60 -22.69 -6.12
N ASP A 96 -16.38 -23.17 -5.88
CA ASP A 96 -16.05 -24.59 -5.73
C ASP A 96 -15.38 -24.85 -4.38
N PRO A 97 -16.14 -25.30 -3.36
CA PRO A 97 -15.60 -25.57 -2.04
C PRO A 97 -14.45 -26.59 -2.03
N ALA A 98 -14.46 -27.57 -2.94
CA ALA A 98 -13.43 -28.59 -3.01
C ALA A 98 -12.13 -28.04 -3.62
N ALA A 99 -12.23 -27.24 -4.68
CA ALA A 99 -11.07 -26.54 -5.24
C ALA A 99 -10.48 -25.55 -4.22
N ARG A 100 -11.34 -24.78 -3.52
CA ARG A 100 -10.91 -23.85 -2.48
C ARG A 100 -10.20 -24.55 -1.32
N ALA A 101 -10.71 -25.70 -0.88
CA ALA A 101 -10.08 -26.49 0.18
C ALA A 101 -8.68 -27.01 -0.25
N ARG A 102 -8.52 -27.45 -1.51
CA ARG A 102 -7.21 -27.87 -2.04
C ARG A 102 -6.20 -26.74 -2.06
N LEU A 103 -6.59 -25.54 -2.51
CA LEU A 103 -5.74 -24.36 -2.50
C LEU A 103 -5.33 -24.00 -1.07
N LEU A 104 -6.29 -23.93 -0.15
CA LEU A 104 -5.99 -23.61 1.25
C LEU A 104 -5.07 -24.65 1.91
N ALA A 105 -5.14 -25.92 1.51
CA ALA A 105 -4.26 -26.97 2.00
C ALA A 105 -2.80 -26.90 1.50
N MET A 106 -2.49 -26.03 0.52
CA MET A 106 -1.13 -25.88 -0.02
C MET A 106 -0.13 -25.30 0.98
N MET A 107 -0.61 -24.56 2.00
CA MET A 107 0.22 -24.03 3.07
C MET A 107 -0.60 -23.83 4.36
N PRO A 108 0.07 -23.76 5.53
CA PRO A 108 -0.60 -23.44 6.80
C PRO A 108 -1.43 -22.16 6.75
N GLU A 109 -2.51 -22.10 7.51
CA GLU A 109 -3.39 -20.91 7.60
C GLU A 109 -2.61 -19.65 8.02
N GLU A 110 -1.65 -19.80 8.93
CA GLU A 110 -0.80 -18.69 9.36
C GLU A 110 0.05 -18.12 8.20
N ASP A 111 0.53 -18.98 7.31
CA ASP A 111 1.28 -18.57 6.12
C ASP A 111 0.39 -17.87 5.10
N TRP A 112 -0.86 -18.31 4.96
CA TRP A 112 -1.87 -17.58 4.19
C TRP A 112 -2.11 -16.17 4.74
N LEU A 113 -2.27 -16.04 6.06
CA LEU A 113 -2.46 -14.74 6.70
C LEU A 113 -1.24 -13.84 6.53
N ARG A 114 -0.03 -14.39 6.70
CA ARG A 114 1.24 -13.68 6.46
C ARG A 114 1.35 -13.21 5.01
N SER A 115 1.07 -14.10 4.05
CA SER A 115 1.14 -13.79 2.62
C SER A 115 0.16 -12.69 2.24
N ARG A 116 -1.09 -12.75 2.70
CA ARG A 116 -2.08 -11.67 2.48
C ARG A 116 -1.64 -10.35 3.09
N ALA A 117 -1.14 -10.36 4.33
CA ALA A 117 -0.64 -9.16 4.97
C ALA A 117 0.59 -8.56 4.25
N PHE A 118 1.41 -9.42 3.65
CA PHE A 118 2.58 -9.00 2.87
C PHE A 118 2.19 -8.45 1.49
N LEU A 119 1.16 -9.03 0.83
CA LEU A 119 0.58 -8.48 -0.40
C LEU A 119 0.10 -7.04 -0.21
N GLU A 120 -0.59 -6.74 0.89
CA GLU A 120 -1.01 -5.35 1.18
C GLU A 120 0.19 -4.41 1.27
N LYS A 121 1.28 -4.82 1.95
CA LYS A 121 2.52 -4.04 2.01
C LYS A 121 3.16 -3.83 0.63
N LEU A 122 3.11 -4.85 -0.23
CA LEU A 122 3.60 -4.76 -1.61
C LEU A 122 2.74 -3.80 -2.44
N ARG A 123 1.41 -3.83 -2.31
CA ARG A 123 0.50 -2.85 -2.92
C ARG A 123 0.88 -1.43 -2.51
N SER A 124 1.09 -1.19 -1.21
CA SER A 124 1.53 0.11 -0.71
C SER A 124 2.86 0.56 -1.28
N ALA A 125 3.85 -0.34 -1.32
CA ALA A 125 5.19 -0.03 -1.82
C ALA A 125 5.17 0.27 -3.33
N ARG A 126 4.43 -0.53 -4.11
CA ARG A 126 4.26 -0.32 -5.55
C ARG A 126 3.55 0.99 -5.86
N PHE A 127 2.48 1.29 -5.12
CA PHE A 127 1.73 2.54 -5.28
C PHE A 127 2.60 3.76 -4.99
N ARG A 128 3.37 3.73 -3.89
CA ARG A 128 4.33 4.81 -3.58
C ARG A 128 5.45 4.93 -4.63
N ALA A 129 5.91 3.81 -5.20
CA ALA A 129 6.87 3.82 -6.30
C ALA A 129 6.32 4.50 -7.55
N TYR A 130 5.05 4.25 -7.88
CA TYR A 130 4.36 4.99 -8.94
C TYR A 130 4.31 6.49 -8.65
N LEU A 131 3.94 6.90 -7.43
CA LEU A 131 3.89 8.32 -7.07
C LEU A 131 5.25 9.03 -7.13
N ARG A 132 6.35 8.32 -6.87
CA ARG A 132 7.72 8.88 -6.98
C ARG A 132 8.12 9.26 -8.41
N GLN A 133 7.40 8.80 -9.42
CA GLN A 133 7.67 9.16 -10.82
C GLN A 133 7.12 10.54 -11.22
N ARG A 134 6.41 11.22 -10.32
CA ARG A 134 5.85 12.55 -10.56
C ARG A 134 6.07 13.47 -9.36
N GLU A 135 6.02 14.76 -9.61
CA GLU A 135 5.95 15.76 -8.55
C GLU A 135 4.61 15.68 -7.80
N PRO A 136 4.61 16.00 -6.49
CA PRO A 136 3.36 16.17 -5.75
C PRO A 136 2.57 17.35 -6.30
N ASP A 137 1.25 17.31 -6.15
CA ASP A 137 0.36 18.40 -6.59
C ASP A 137 0.30 19.55 -5.59
N ASP A 138 0.71 19.30 -4.34
CA ASP A 138 0.78 20.28 -3.26
C ASP A 138 1.66 19.76 -2.11
N GLU A 139 1.96 20.61 -1.14
CA GLU A 139 2.69 20.23 0.06
C GLU A 139 2.17 20.95 1.31
N VAL A 140 2.09 20.23 2.44
CA VAL A 140 1.78 20.80 3.75
C VAL A 140 3.07 20.84 4.57
N ASN A 141 3.49 22.05 4.94
CA ASN A 141 4.68 22.29 5.76
C ASN A 141 5.93 21.53 5.26
N TYR A 142 6.09 21.39 3.94
CA TYR A 142 7.24 20.73 3.28
C TYR A 142 7.52 19.28 3.73
N SER A 143 6.59 18.65 4.45
CA SER A 143 6.80 17.35 5.10
C SER A 143 5.70 16.35 4.79
N ILE A 144 4.54 16.82 4.33
CA ILE A 144 3.45 16.02 3.80
C ILE A 144 3.23 16.40 2.34
N LEU A 145 3.39 15.43 1.45
CA LEU A 145 3.24 15.56 0.02
C LEU A 145 1.80 15.17 -0.36
N VAL A 146 1.14 16.00 -1.17
CA VAL A 146 -0.26 15.82 -1.56
C VAL A 146 -0.32 15.33 -3.00
N TYR A 147 -1.03 14.23 -3.23
CA TYR A 147 -1.28 13.68 -4.57
C TYR A 147 -2.79 13.53 -4.80
N ARG A 148 -3.30 14.13 -5.88
CA ARG A 148 -4.62 13.88 -6.43
C ARG A 148 -4.47 12.74 -7.44
N VAL A 149 -5.12 11.63 -7.14
CA VAL A 149 -5.01 10.37 -7.88
C VAL A 149 -6.40 10.02 -8.41
N SER A 150 -6.53 9.76 -9.71
CA SER A 150 -7.76 9.23 -10.28
C SER A 150 -7.82 7.71 -10.17
N ASP A 151 -9.00 7.12 -10.35
CA ASP A 151 -9.16 5.65 -10.37
C ASP A 151 -8.29 4.99 -11.47
N GLU A 152 -8.11 5.68 -12.60
CA GLU A 152 -7.20 5.24 -13.66
C GLU A 152 -5.75 5.20 -13.18
N GLN A 153 -5.29 6.27 -12.53
CA GLN A 153 -3.93 6.33 -12.01
C GLN A 153 -3.71 5.30 -10.91
N ALA A 154 -4.70 5.08 -10.04
CA ALA A 154 -4.61 4.06 -9.00
C ALA A 154 -4.52 2.65 -9.60
N ARG A 155 -5.32 2.35 -10.63
CA ARG A 155 -5.22 1.09 -11.38
C ARG A 155 -3.88 0.96 -12.10
N GLN A 156 -3.36 2.00 -12.74
CA GLN A 156 -2.02 1.99 -13.34
C GLN A 156 -0.93 1.73 -12.30
N ALA A 157 -1.04 2.35 -11.13
CA ALA A 157 -0.12 2.19 -10.01
C ALA A 157 -0.09 0.75 -9.44
N LEU A 158 -1.13 -0.04 -9.66
CA LEU A 158 -1.23 -1.43 -9.15
C LEU A 158 -1.12 -2.52 -10.23
N ALA A 159 -1.55 -2.24 -11.46
CA ALA A 159 -1.66 -3.22 -12.55
C ALA A 159 -0.97 -2.78 -13.85
N GLY A 160 -0.47 -1.55 -13.91
CA GLY A 160 0.31 -1.05 -15.06
C GLY A 160 1.73 -1.61 -15.09
N PRO A 161 2.60 -1.08 -15.97
CA PRO A 161 4.01 -1.47 -16.01
C PRO A 161 4.73 -1.31 -14.66
N MET A 162 5.85 -2.01 -14.50
CA MET A 162 6.69 -1.88 -13.29
C MET A 162 7.11 -0.42 -13.11
N PRO A 163 6.83 0.21 -11.94
CA PRO A 163 7.00 1.65 -11.78
C PRO A 163 8.45 2.09 -11.60
N GLU A 164 9.34 1.23 -11.13
CA GLU A 164 10.71 1.59 -10.80
C GLU A 164 11.58 0.33 -10.83
N ASP A 165 12.84 0.46 -11.23
CA ASP A 165 13.84 -0.62 -11.25
C ASP A 165 15.05 -0.22 -10.40
N GLY A 166 14.81 -0.05 -9.10
CA GLY A 166 15.84 0.34 -8.14
C GLY A 166 16.71 -0.83 -7.67
N PRO A 167 17.82 -0.56 -6.96
CA PRO A 167 18.67 -1.61 -6.39
C PRO A 167 17.91 -2.43 -5.34
N SER A 168 18.11 -3.75 -5.37
CA SER A 168 17.59 -4.62 -4.30
C SER A 168 18.43 -4.49 -3.03
N LEU A 169 17.77 -4.21 -1.91
CA LEU A 169 18.38 -4.29 -0.58
C LEU A 169 18.28 -5.68 0.04
N LEU A 170 17.47 -6.59 -0.53
CA LEU A 170 17.42 -7.99 -0.12
C LEU A 170 18.71 -8.72 -0.49
N GLN A 171 19.32 -8.37 -1.63
CA GLN A 171 20.56 -8.99 -2.11
C GLN A 171 21.76 -8.70 -1.19
N LYS A 172 21.89 -7.47 -0.69
CA LYS A 172 23.00 -7.09 0.22
C LYS A 172 23.02 -7.87 1.53
N ALA A 173 21.85 -8.26 2.06
CA ALA A 173 21.77 -9.04 3.30
C ALA A 173 22.18 -10.52 3.12
N MET A 174 22.19 -11.04 1.89
CA MET A 174 22.60 -12.42 1.58
C MET A 174 24.07 -12.52 1.18
N ASP A 175 24.65 -11.45 0.61
CA ASP A 175 26.05 -11.42 0.18
C ASP A 175 27.03 -11.03 1.31
N GLU A 176 26.53 -10.62 2.48
CA GLU A 176 27.31 -10.23 3.67
C GLU A 176 27.42 -11.36 4.74
N ASN A 177 27.14 -12.62 4.38
CA ASN A 177 27.23 -13.79 5.26
C ASN A 177 28.09 -14.91 4.64
#